data_AF-A0A520GY25-F1
#
_entry.id   AF-A0A520GY25-F1
#
_cell.length_a   1.000
_cell.length_b   1.000
_cell.length_c   1.000
_cell.angle_alpha   90.00
_cell.angle_beta   90.00
_cell.angle_gamma   90.00
#
_symmetry.space_group_name_H-M   'P 1'
#
loop_
_entity.id
_entity.type
_entity.pdbx_description
1 polymer ?
#
loop_
_entity_poly.entity_id
_entity_poly.type
_entity_poly.pdbx_seq_one_letter_code
_entity_poly.pdbx_strand_id
1 'polypeptide(L)'
;MRRTATGLLVVMAALYALARAMADRHPAWGFLRAFAEAAMVGGMADWFAVTALFRHPLGLPIPHTAIIPRNKDRIGDTLAAFLKDNFLTPRIVAGRMRRLDLAAAAGRFLANPPQQGRLREGGSRLAVAVLKSLDQERLGGMVKATLATRLRALDISPLLGQALEAAMKDGRHRPILDGVIVWTSRTLDANEALIRTMIAKRAGAILRWTGLDEKLANAVLDGLRKMLAEMAEDPDHALRAKAEEGLAKLAHDLQHDPEMQARVAKVRDEILSNPAVMRWIDGLWESARACISG
;
A
#
# COMPACT_ATOMS: atom_id res chain seq x y z
N MET A 1 44.49 -23.28 -18.63
CA MET A 1 45.09 -21.99 -19.04
C MET A 1 46.28 -21.56 -18.16
N ARG A 2 46.20 -21.53 -16.82
CA ARG A 2 47.37 -21.16 -16.00
C ARG A 2 48.59 -22.07 -16.19
N ARG A 3 48.39 -23.40 -16.21
CA ARG A 3 49.48 -24.37 -16.42
C ARG A 3 50.14 -24.26 -17.80
N THR A 4 49.37 -23.92 -18.83
CA THR A 4 49.89 -23.76 -20.20
C THR A 4 50.71 -22.46 -20.32
N ALA A 5 50.28 -21.37 -19.68
CA ALA A 5 51.03 -20.12 -19.64
C ALA A 5 52.37 -20.26 -18.88
N THR A 6 52.36 -20.92 -17.71
CA THR A 6 53.59 -21.21 -16.95
C THR A 6 54.51 -22.16 -17.73
N GLY A 7 53.95 -23.18 -18.39
CA GLY A 7 54.72 -24.09 -19.23
C GLY A 7 55.41 -23.39 -20.39
N LEU A 8 54.72 -22.48 -21.08
CA LEU A 8 55.31 -21.71 -22.18
C LEU A 8 56.44 -20.78 -21.71
N LEU A 9 56.28 -20.15 -20.53
CA LEU A 9 57.33 -19.33 -19.93
C LEU A 9 58.59 -20.15 -19.60
N VAL A 10 58.41 -21.37 -19.05
CA VAL A 10 59.53 -22.29 -18.78
C VAL A 10 60.21 -22.75 -20.08
N VAL A 11 59.43 -23.02 -21.14
CA VAL A 11 59.99 -23.35 -22.46
C VAL A 11 60.81 -22.19 -23.02
N MET A 12 60.32 -20.95 -22.93
CA MET A 12 61.07 -19.77 -23.37
C MET A 12 62.34 -19.55 -22.53
N ALA A 13 62.30 -19.83 -21.22
CA ALA A 13 63.49 -19.80 -20.36
C ALA A 13 64.53 -20.86 -20.74
N ALA A 14 64.10 -22.07 -21.06
CA ALA A 14 64.99 -23.12 -21.55
C ALA A 14 65.59 -22.75 -22.91
N LEU A 15 64.79 -22.21 -23.83
CA LEU A 15 65.27 -21.72 -25.14
C LEU A 15 66.27 -20.58 -24.99
N TYR A 16 66.05 -19.64 -24.06
CA TYR A 16 67.00 -18.59 -23.75
C TYR A 16 68.33 -19.13 -23.23
N ALA A 17 68.29 -20.06 -22.28
CA ALA A 17 69.50 -20.68 -21.71
C ALA A 17 70.30 -21.46 -22.79
N LEU A 18 69.60 -22.20 -23.65
CA LEU A 18 70.21 -22.92 -24.76
C LEU A 18 70.84 -21.97 -25.80
N ALA A 19 70.09 -20.93 -26.20
CA ALA A 19 70.58 -19.93 -27.14
C ALA A 19 71.77 -19.13 -26.58
N ARG A 20 71.78 -18.87 -25.27
CA ARG A 20 72.92 -18.27 -24.56
C ARG A 20 74.16 -19.18 -24.60
N ALA A 21 74.00 -20.47 -24.35
CA ALA A 21 75.13 -21.43 -24.33
C ALA A 21 75.72 -21.71 -25.72
N MET A 22 74.93 -21.50 -26.79
CA MET A 22 75.34 -21.72 -28.18
C MET A 22 75.71 -20.43 -28.92
N ALA A 23 75.69 -19.28 -28.23
CA ALA A 23 75.88 -17.96 -28.83
C ALA A 23 77.19 -17.82 -29.63
N ASP A 24 78.26 -18.49 -29.18
CA ASP A 24 79.59 -18.39 -29.79
C ASP A 24 79.77 -19.29 -31.03
N ARG A 25 78.79 -20.17 -31.34
CA ARG A 25 78.88 -21.12 -32.46
C ARG A 25 78.31 -20.59 -33.77
N HIS A 26 77.30 -19.73 -33.74
CA HIS A 26 76.67 -19.19 -34.97
C HIS A 26 75.87 -17.90 -34.69
N PRO A 27 75.92 -16.87 -35.56
CA PRO A 27 75.18 -15.62 -35.38
C PRO A 27 73.65 -15.77 -35.23
N ALA A 28 73.09 -16.85 -35.78
CA ALA A 28 71.65 -17.16 -35.72
C ALA A 28 71.13 -17.35 -34.28
N TRP A 29 72.00 -17.80 -33.35
CA TRP A 29 71.64 -17.97 -31.94
C TRP A 29 71.37 -16.64 -31.24
N GLY A 30 71.93 -15.53 -31.74
CA GLY A 30 71.65 -14.17 -31.24
C GLY A 30 70.18 -13.76 -31.42
N PHE A 31 69.58 -14.07 -32.58
CA PHE A 31 68.16 -13.78 -32.84
C PHE A 31 67.23 -14.62 -31.96
N LEU A 32 67.54 -15.90 -31.78
CA LEU A 32 66.76 -16.79 -30.93
C LEU A 32 66.83 -16.36 -29.46
N ARG A 33 68.02 -15.93 -29.00
CA ARG A 33 68.20 -15.36 -27.66
C ARG A 33 67.35 -14.11 -27.46
N ALA A 34 67.39 -13.15 -28.39
CA ALA A 34 66.62 -11.92 -28.29
C ALA A 34 65.09 -12.19 -28.29
N PHE A 35 64.63 -13.12 -29.12
CA PHE A 35 63.23 -13.54 -29.14
C PHE A 35 62.79 -14.17 -27.80
N ALA A 36 63.57 -15.12 -27.28
CA ALA A 36 63.26 -15.77 -26.01
C ALA A 36 63.32 -14.79 -24.83
N GLU A 37 64.27 -13.85 -24.84
CA GLU A 37 64.39 -12.78 -23.85
C GLU A 37 63.16 -11.86 -23.86
N ALA A 38 62.75 -11.39 -25.03
CA ALA A 38 61.56 -10.56 -25.18
C ALA A 38 60.28 -11.29 -24.75
N ALA A 39 60.13 -12.57 -25.12
CA ALA A 39 58.98 -13.38 -24.76
C ALA A 39 58.88 -13.64 -23.24
N MET A 40 60.01 -13.89 -22.57
CA MET A 40 60.04 -14.06 -21.11
C MET A 40 59.68 -12.77 -20.37
N VAL A 41 60.31 -11.65 -20.76
CA VAL A 41 60.06 -10.35 -20.12
C VAL A 41 58.61 -9.93 -20.33
N GLY A 42 58.07 -10.10 -21.53
CA GLY A 42 56.66 -9.81 -21.83
C GLY A 42 55.69 -10.68 -21.00
N GLY A 43 55.96 -11.98 -20.89
CA GLY A 43 55.15 -12.89 -20.08
C GLY A 43 55.17 -12.57 -18.58
N MET A 44 56.32 -12.18 -18.05
CA MET A 44 56.45 -11.73 -16.66
C MET A 44 55.72 -10.40 -16.41
N ALA A 45 55.80 -9.46 -17.36
CA ALA A 45 55.15 -8.16 -17.26
C ALA A 45 53.61 -8.28 -17.27
N ASP A 46 53.05 -9.11 -18.16
CA ASP A 46 51.61 -9.37 -18.19
C ASP A 46 51.10 -10.03 -16.90
N TRP A 47 51.84 -11.04 -16.41
CA TRP A 47 51.54 -11.66 -15.12
C TRP A 47 51.54 -10.64 -13.98
N PHE A 48 52.54 -9.75 -13.95
CA PHE A 48 52.63 -8.70 -12.95
C PHE A 48 51.46 -7.72 -13.06
N ALA A 49 51.09 -7.27 -14.27
CA ALA A 49 50.03 -6.30 -14.49
C ALA A 49 48.66 -6.83 -14.01
N VAL A 50 48.30 -8.05 -14.41
CA VAL A 50 47.03 -8.68 -13.97
C VAL A 50 47.06 -8.92 -12.47
N THR A 51 48.18 -9.39 -11.92
CA THR A 51 48.29 -9.62 -10.47
C THR A 51 48.18 -8.30 -9.71
N ALA A 52 48.89 -7.25 -10.13
CA ALA A 52 48.86 -5.91 -9.52
C ALA A 52 47.50 -5.22 -9.64
N LEU A 53 46.67 -5.58 -10.62
CA LEU A 53 45.30 -5.05 -10.72
C LEU A 53 44.40 -5.58 -9.60
N PHE A 54 44.55 -6.87 -9.26
CA PHE A 54 43.63 -7.58 -8.36
C PHE A 54 44.20 -7.90 -6.97
N ARG A 55 45.53 -8.01 -6.82
CA ARG A 55 46.24 -8.50 -5.63
C ARG A 55 47.64 -7.90 -5.51
N HIS A 56 48.34 -8.21 -4.43
CA HIS A 56 49.75 -7.88 -4.26
C HIS A 56 50.63 -8.97 -4.91
N PRO A 57 51.52 -8.63 -5.87
CA PRO A 57 52.44 -9.59 -6.48
C PRO A 57 53.37 -10.17 -5.40
N LEU A 58 53.57 -11.49 -5.42
CA LEU A 58 54.35 -12.26 -4.42
C LEU A 58 53.89 -12.08 -2.96
N GLY A 59 52.72 -11.49 -2.70
CA GLY A 59 52.22 -11.21 -1.35
C GLY A 59 52.88 -10.02 -0.64
N LEU A 60 53.74 -9.27 -1.33
CA LEU A 60 54.43 -8.11 -0.76
C LEU A 60 53.62 -6.83 -1.01
N PRO A 61 53.45 -5.94 -0.01
CA PRO A 61 52.67 -4.71 -0.14
C PRO A 61 53.44 -3.64 -0.92
N ILE A 62 53.62 -3.86 -2.23
CA ILE A 62 54.26 -2.90 -3.12
C ILE A 62 53.30 -1.71 -3.35
N PRO A 63 53.76 -0.45 -3.22
CA PRO A 63 52.93 0.72 -3.50
C PRO A 63 52.36 0.66 -4.92
N HIS A 64 51.13 1.16 -5.12
CA HIS A 64 50.41 1.16 -6.41
C HIS A 64 50.07 -0.23 -7.00
N THR A 65 49.95 -1.27 -6.17
CA THR A 65 49.38 -2.58 -6.55
C THR A 65 48.04 -2.83 -5.82
N ALA A 66 47.31 -3.88 -6.20
CA ALA A 66 45.93 -4.14 -5.82
C ALA A 66 44.97 -2.95 -6.10
N ILE A 67 45.05 -2.38 -7.31
CA ILE A 67 44.33 -1.16 -7.70
C ILE A 67 42.80 -1.29 -7.53
N ILE A 68 42.22 -2.42 -7.95
CA ILE A 68 40.76 -2.64 -7.86
C ILE A 68 40.31 -2.76 -6.40
N PRO A 69 40.88 -3.67 -5.57
CA PRO A 69 40.51 -3.75 -4.16
C PRO A 69 40.66 -2.42 -3.41
N ARG A 70 41.71 -1.64 -3.71
CA ARG A 70 42.00 -0.37 -3.06
C ARG A 70 40.99 0.74 -3.40
N ASN A 71 40.42 0.71 -4.61
CA ASN A 71 39.45 1.71 -5.07
C ASN A 71 38.01 1.18 -5.17
N LYS A 72 37.72 0.02 -4.56
CA LYS A 72 36.42 -0.67 -4.68
C LYS A 72 35.24 0.23 -4.32
N ASP A 73 35.38 1.05 -3.29
CA ASP A 73 34.30 1.88 -2.76
C ASP A 73 34.00 3.02 -3.74
N ARG A 74 35.04 3.73 -4.20
CA ARG A 74 34.92 4.77 -5.23
C ARG A 74 34.32 4.24 -6.54
N ILE A 75 34.73 3.04 -6.99
CA ILE A 75 34.16 2.41 -8.19
C ILE A 75 32.69 2.09 -7.96
N GLY A 76 32.34 1.57 -6.78
CA GLY A 76 30.97 1.30 -6.38
C GLY A 76 30.08 2.55 -6.39
N ASP A 77 30.56 3.65 -5.80
CA ASP A 77 29.84 4.92 -5.76
C ASP A 77 29.60 5.49 -7.17
N THR A 78 30.63 5.45 -8.02
CA THR A 78 30.53 5.91 -9.42
C THR A 78 29.52 5.07 -10.20
N LEU A 79 29.53 3.75 -10.01
CA LEU A 79 28.61 2.84 -10.67
C LEU A 79 27.17 3.01 -10.17
N ALA A 80 26.99 3.25 -8.86
CA ALA A 80 25.70 3.54 -8.25
C ALA A 80 25.11 4.85 -8.79
N ALA A 81 25.91 5.91 -8.89
CA ALA A 81 25.51 7.17 -9.51
C ALA A 81 25.12 6.99 -10.98
N PHE A 82 25.92 6.25 -11.75
CA PHE A 82 25.62 5.95 -13.15
C PHE A 82 24.30 5.18 -13.31
N LEU A 83 24.05 4.15 -12.50
CA LEU A 83 22.78 3.43 -12.50
C LEU A 83 21.60 4.34 -12.12
N LYS A 84 21.80 5.20 -11.12
CA LYS A 84 20.78 6.17 -10.68
C LYS A 84 20.38 7.10 -11.81
N ASP A 85 21.37 7.71 -12.47
CA ASP A 85 21.15 8.78 -13.44
C ASP A 85 20.67 8.26 -14.79
N ASN A 86 21.07 7.04 -15.19
CA ASN A 86 20.76 6.51 -16.52
C ASN A 86 19.62 5.47 -16.51
N PHE A 87 19.47 4.68 -15.45
CA PHE A 87 18.53 3.55 -15.41
C PHE A 87 17.39 3.71 -14.40
N LEU A 88 17.56 4.50 -13.34
CA LEU A 88 16.54 4.74 -12.31
C LEU A 88 15.85 6.10 -12.47
N THR A 89 15.76 6.64 -13.69
CA THR A 89 15.03 7.88 -13.91
C THR A 89 13.52 7.69 -13.63
N PRO A 90 12.84 8.67 -13.02
CA PRO A 90 11.42 8.55 -12.64
C PRO A 90 10.52 8.11 -13.80
N ARG A 91 10.85 8.53 -15.03
CA ARG A 91 10.09 8.21 -16.25
C ARG A 91 10.22 6.73 -16.64
N ILE A 92 11.43 6.15 -16.56
CA ILE A 92 11.67 4.73 -16.88
C ILE A 92 11.03 3.85 -15.80
N VAL A 93 11.22 4.21 -14.53
CA VAL A 93 10.64 3.48 -13.39
C VAL A 93 9.11 3.51 -13.43
N ALA A 94 8.48 4.68 -13.60
CA ALA A 94 7.03 4.79 -13.72
C ALA A 94 6.46 4.03 -14.92
N GLY A 95 7.19 4.01 -16.05
CA GLY A 95 6.83 3.23 -17.24
C GLY A 95 6.80 1.72 -16.97
N ARG A 96 7.74 1.20 -16.17
CA ARG A 96 7.78 -0.22 -15.80
C ARG A 96 6.79 -0.56 -14.69
N MET A 97 6.62 0.31 -13.70
CA MET A 97 5.66 0.14 -12.59
C MET A 97 4.22 0.07 -13.10
N ARG A 98 3.85 0.80 -14.16
CA ARG A 98 2.50 0.74 -14.74
C ARG A 98 2.10 -0.63 -15.29
N ARG A 99 3.09 -1.47 -15.62
CA ARG A 99 2.87 -2.84 -16.11
C ARG A 99 2.82 -3.87 -14.98
N LEU A 100 3.14 -3.45 -13.76
CA LEU A 100 3.07 -4.27 -12.56
C LEU A 100 1.82 -3.85 -11.80
N ASP A 101 0.92 -4.80 -11.55
CA ASP A 101 -0.26 -4.56 -10.72
C ASP A 101 0.14 -4.53 -9.24
N LEU A 102 0.79 -3.43 -8.85
CA LEU A 102 1.23 -3.16 -7.49
C LEU A 102 0.06 -3.13 -6.51
N ALA A 103 -1.12 -2.70 -6.97
CA ALA A 103 -2.34 -2.69 -6.18
C ALA A 103 -2.80 -4.13 -5.86
N ALA A 104 -2.85 -5.01 -6.85
CA ALA A 104 -3.19 -6.41 -6.62
C ALA A 104 -2.09 -7.16 -5.84
N ALA A 105 -0.82 -6.84 -6.04
CA ALA A 105 0.28 -7.41 -5.26
C ALA A 105 0.21 -7.00 -3.79
N ALA A 106 -0.05 -5.71 -3.52
CA ALA A 106 -0.28 -5.20 -2.17
C ALA A 106 -1.55 -5.81 -1.55
N GLY A 107 -2.63 -5.92 -2.31
CA GLY A 107 -3.88 -6.55 -1.88
C GLY A 107 -3.69 -8.01 -1.48
N ARG A 108 -2.95 -8.79 -2.27
CA ARG A 108 -2.61 -10.20 -1.94
C ARG A 108 -1.74 -10.31 -0.69
N PHE A 109 -0.78 -9.40 -0.54
CA PHE A 109 0.08 -9.35 0.64
C PHE A 109 -0.70 -9.00 1.91
N LEU A 110 -1.66 -8.08 1.83
CA LEU A 110 -2.54 -7.71 2.95
C LEU A 110 -3.55 -8.81 3.27
N ALA A 111 -4.07 -9.51 2.25
CA ALA A 111 -5.02 -10.60 2.43
C ALA A 111 -4.36 -11.86 3.04
N ASN A 112 -3.07 -12.10 2.77
CA ASN A 112 -2.31 -13.21 3.34
C ASN A 112 -0.90 -12.73 3.75
N PRO A 113 -0.78 -12.08 4.93
CA PRO A 113 0.51 -11.65 5.43
C PRO A 113 1.38 -12.88 5.78
N PRO A 114 2.66 -12.91 5.39
CA PRO A 114 3.55 -14.03 5.69
C PRO A 114 3.70 -14.19 7.21
N GLN A 115 3.33 -15.36 7.73
CA GLN A 115 3.23 -15.60 9.16
C GLN A 115 4.61 -15.61 9.87
N GLN A 116 5.71 -15.99 9.18
CA GLN A 116 7.07 -16.01 9.75
C GLN A 116 8.19 -15.76 8.70
N GLY A 117 9.34 -15.23 9.14
CA GLY A 117 10.58 -15.12 8.36
C GLY A 117 11.14 -13.69 8.19
N ARG A 118 12.38 -13.58 7.67
CA ARG A 118 13.09 -12.30 7.38
C ARG A 118 12.28 -11.35 6.47
N LEU A 119 11.35 -11.90 5.66
CA LEU A 119 10.43 -11.12 4.84
C LEU A 119 9.37 -10.36 5.65
N ARG A 120 8.97 -10.86 6.83
CA ARG A 120 8.01 -10.16 7.71
C ARG A 120 8.66 -8.97 8.39
N GLU A 121 9.88 -9.14 8.92
CA GLU A 121 10.64 -8.03 9.53
C GLU A 121 11.13 -7.02 8.50
N GLY A 122 11.58 -7.48 7.32
CA GLY A 122 11.96 -6.59 6.23
C GLY A 122 10.74 -5.88 5.61
N GLY A 123 9.64 -6.60 5.43
CA GLY A 123 8.39 -6.08 4.90
C GLY A 123 7.70 -5.09 5.83
N SER A 124 7.71 -5.34 7.14
CA SER A 124 7.17 -4.39 8.12
C SER A 124 8.00 -3.11 8.19
N ARG A 125 9.34 -3.21 8.18
CA ARG A 125 10.22 -2.04 8.14
C ARG A 125 10.10 -1.24 6.85
N LEU A 126 9.95 -1.93 5.71
CA LEU A 126 9.70 -1.27 4.42
C LEU A 126 8.31 -0.65 4.37
N ALA A 127 7.28 -1.30 4.89
CA ALA A 127 5.94 -0.75 4.98
C ALA A 127 5.93 0.50 5.88
N VAL A 128 6.57 0.45 7.04
CA VAL A 128 6.73 1.59 7.94
C VAL A 128 7.57 2.70 7.30
N ALA A 129 8.64 2.36 6.58
CA ALA A 129 9.47 3.34 5.88
C ALA A 129 8.71 4.01 4.71
N VAL A 130 7.93 3.24 3.96
CA VAL A 130 7.04 3.78 2.92
C VAL A 130 5.96 4.66 3.56
N LEU A 131 5.30 4.21 4.62
CA LEU A 131 4.30 4.99 5.36
C LEU A 131 4.87 6.30 5.92
N LYS A 132 6.10 6.26 6.46
CA LYS A 132 6.83 7.45 6.96
C LYS A 132 7.32 8.35 5.82
N SER A 133 7.69 7.78 4.66
CA SER A 133 8.11 8.55 3.48
C SER A 133 6.94 9.18 2.73
N LEU A 134 5.73 8.66 2.93
CA LEU A 134 4.48 9.21 2.38
C LEU A 134 4.03 10.50 3.09
N ASP A 135 4.86 11.10 3.96
CA ASP A 135 4.41 12.16 4.85
C ASP A 135 4.72 13.61 4.40
N GLN A 136 3.63 14.37 4.38
CA GLN A 136 3.37 15.59 5.15
C GLN A 136 2.92 16.82 4.33
N GLU A 137 3.56 17.17 3.21
CA GLU A 137 3.22 18.45 2.54
C GLU A 137 2.79 18.36 1.07
N ARG A 138 3.18 17.31 0.33
CA ARG A 138 2.83 17.17 -1.10
C ARG A 138 1.93 15.99 -1.43
N LEU A 139 2.03 14.90 -0.66
CA LEU A 139 1.26 13.68 -0.93
C LEU A 139 -0.09 13.67 -0.22
N GLY A 140 -0.23 14.27 0.96
CA GLY A 140 -1.51 14.33 1.68
C GLY A 140 -2.59 15.05 0.87
N GLY A 141 -2.32 16.29 0.43
CA GLY A 141 -3.26 17.05 -0.40
C GLY A 141 -3.52 16.39 -1.76
N MET A 142 -2.48 15.87 -2.42
CA MET A 142 -2.62 15.26 -3.75
C MET A 142 -3.36 13.92 -3.72
N VAL A 143 -3.06 13.05 -2.75
CA VAL A 143 -3.78 11.78 -2.56
C VAL A 143 -5.22 12.05 -2.14
N LYS A 144 -5.46 12.98 -1.21
CA LYS A 144 -6.84 13.37 -0.81
C LYS A 144 -7.62 13.95 -1.99
N ALA A 145 -7.04 14.87 -2.76
CA ALA A 145 -7.67 15.45 -3.94
C ALA A 145 -7.94 14.39 -5.00
N THR A 146 -7.00 13.48 -5.24
CA THR A 146 -7.16 12.37 -6.19
C THR A 146 -8.24 11.40 -5.72
N LEU A 147 -8.26 11.06 -4.43
CA LEU A 147 -9.27 10.18 -3.84
C LEU A 147 -10.66 10.80 -3.86
N ALA A 148 -10.79 12.07 -3.49
CA ALA A 148 -12.05 12.82 -3.59
C ALA A 148 -12.54 12.90 -5.05
N THR A 149 -11.63 13.12 -6.00
CA THR A 149 -11.97 13.14 -7.43
C THR A 149 -12.41 11.76 -7.92
N ARG A 150 -11.75 10.68 -7.49
CA ARG A 150 -12.14 9.30 -7.82
C ARG A 150 -13.47 8.91 -7.17
N LEU A 151 -13.71 9.30 -5.92
CA LEU A 151 -14.98 9.09 -5.22
C LEU A 151 -16.14 9.86 -5.88
N ARG A 152 -15.88 11.06 -6.40
CA ARG A 152 -16.88 11.81 -7.18
C ARG A 152 -17.17 11.16 -8.53
N ALA A 153 -16.18 10.56 -9.15
CA ALA A 153 -16.31 9.86 -10.43
C ALA A 153 -16.95 8.47 -10.31
N LEU A 154 -16.99 7.89 -9.10
CA LEU A 154 -17.64 6.61 -8.84
C LEU A 154 -19.09 6.85 -8.41
N ASP A 155 -20.01 6.12 -9.03
CA ASP A 155 -21.38 6.02 -8.54
C ASP A 155 -21.40 5.06 -7.35
N ILE A 156 -21.35 5.63 -6.15
CA ILE A 156 -21.32 4.88 -4.89
C ILE A 156 -22.70 4.26 -4.59
N SER A 157 -23.77 4.82 -5.16
CA SER A 157 -25.15 4.40 -4.89
C SER A 157 -25.42 2.93 -5.24
N PRO A 158 -25.09 2.42 -6.44
CA PRO A 158 -25.30 0.99 -6.74
C PRO A 158 -24.49 0.05 -5.83
N LEU A 159 -23.28 0.44 -5.43
CA LEU A 159 -22.46 -0.35 -4.51
C LEU A 159 -23.10 -0.46 -3.13
N LEU A 160 -23.67 0.64 -2.62
CA LEU A 160 -24.42 0.64 -1.36
C LEU A 160 -25.67 -0.22 -1.45
N GLY A 161 -26.39 -0.15 -2.57
CA GLY A 161 -27.58 -0.98 -2.79
C GLY A 161 -27.25 -2.48 -2.85
N GLN A 162 -26.18 -2.87 -3.56
CA GLN A 162 -25.71 -4.27 -3.58
C GLN A 162 -25.27 -4.77 -2.20
N ALA A 163 -24.56 -3.92 -1.44
CA ALA A 163 -24.15 -4.26 -0.08
C ALA A 163 -25.34 -4.44 0.86
N LEU A 164 -26.35 -3.56 0.74
CA LEU A 164 -27.59 -3.66 1.51
C LEU A 164 -28.38 -4.92 1.12
N GLU A 165 -28.52 -5.20 -0.18
CA GLU A 165 -29.19 -6.41 -0.68
C GLU A 165 -28.51 -7.69 -0.18
N ALA A 166 -27.18 -7.75 -0.22
CA ALA A 166 -26.42 -8.88 0.32
C ALA A 166 -26.62 -9.03 1.83
N ALA A 167 -26.57 -7.92 2.59
CA ALA A 167 -26.82 -7.93 4.03
C ALA A 167 -28.25 -8.36 4.39
N MET A 168 -29.22 -8.06 3.52
CA MET A 168 -30.60 -8.54 3.68
C MET A 168 -30.71 -10.03 3.43
N LYS A 169 -30.13 -10.50 2.32
CA LYS A 169 -30.14 -11.93 1.94
C LYS A 169 -29.52 -12.83 3.01
N ASP A 170 -28.44 -12.38 3.63
CA ASP A 170 -27.76 -13.11 4.70
C ASP A 170 -28.38 -12.88 6.10
N GLY A 171 -29.48 -12.11 6.20
CA GLY A 171 -30.14 -11.81 7.47
C GLY A 171 -29.35 -10.90 8.42
N ARG A 172 -28.22 -10.33 7.96
CA ARG A 172 -27.30 -9.49 8.76
C ARG A 172 -27.89 -8.14 9.19
N HIS A 173 -28.94 -7.70 8.52
CA HIS A 173 -29.68 -6.48 8.86
C HIS A 173 -30.60 -6.63 10.08
N ARG A 174 -31.00 -7.85 10.45
CA ARG A 174 -31.97 -8.09 11.55
C ARG A 174 -31.50 -7.53 12.90
N PRO A 175 -30.25 -7.76 13.35
CA PRO A 175 -29.77 -7.17 14.61
C PRO A 175 -29.72 -5.64 14.59
N ILE A 176 -29.55 -5.03 13.41
CA ILE A 176 -29.60 -3.57 13.26
C ILE A 176 -31.04 -3.10 13.48
N LEU A 177 -32.02 -3.77 12.86
CA LEU A 177 -33.43 -3.47 13.05
C LEU A 177 -33.84 -3.62 14.53
N ASP A 178 -33.40 -4.69 15.21
CA ASP A 178 -33.63 -4.89 16.64
C ASP A 178 -33.04 -3.73 17.47
N GLY A 179 -31.80 -3.34 17.17
CA GLY A 179 -31.14 -2.22 17.82
C GLY A 179 -31.89 -0.90 17.63
N VAL A 180 -32.42 -0.65 16.43
CA VAL A 180 -33.22 0.54 16.12
C VAL A 180 -34.56 0.54 16.87
N ILE A 181 -35.24 -0.61 16.96
CA ILE A 181 -36.50 -0.73 17.73
C ILE A 181 -36.25 -0.41 19.20
N VAL A 182 -35.23 -1.02 19.80
CA VAL A 182 -34.86 -0.79 21.21
C VAL A 182 -34.45 0.66 21.44
N TRP A 183 -33.62 1.23 20.56
CA TRP A 183 -33.22 2.63 20.63
C TRP A 183 -34.42 3.57 20.51
N THR A 184 -35.39 3.26 19.64
CA THR A 184 -36.60 4.06 19.45
C THR A 184 -37.48 4.00 20.69
N SER A 185 -37.67 2.82 21.30
CA SER A 185 -38.41 2.66 22.55
C SER A 185 -37.78 3.50 23.67
N ARG A 186 -36.46 3.41 23.86
CA ARG A 186 -35.75 4.20 24.88
C ARG A 186 -35.82 5.69 24.62
N THR A 187 -35.71 6.10 23.35
CA THR A 187 -35.84 7.51 22.96
C THR A 187 -37.25 8.03 23.22
N LEU A 188 -38.28 7.21 22.98
CA LEU A 188 -39.67 7.54 23.27
C LEU A 188 -39.87 7.78 24.77
N ASP A 189 -39.35 6.89 25.61
CA ASP A 189 -39.45 7.00 27.07
C ASP A 189 -38.68 8.21 27.62
N ALA A 190 -37.46 8.43 27.13
CA ALA A 190 -36.63 9.55 27.57
C ALA A 190 -37.21 10.93 27.18
N ASN A 191 -38.03 10.99 26.13
CA ASN A 191 -38.61 12.22 25.60
C ASN A 191 -40.13 12.31 25.79
N GLU A 192 -40.71 11.49 26.67
CA GLU A 192 -42.15 11.38 26.86
C GLU A 192 -42.81 12.75 27.09
N ALA A 193 -42.26 13.57 27.99
CA ALA A 193 -42.79 14.91 28.30
C ALA A 193 -42.78 15.86 27.09
N LEU A 194 -41.74 15.80 26.25
CA LEU A 194 -41.65 16.58 25.02
C LEU A 194 -42.75 16.14 24.05
N ILE A 195 -42.92 14.83 23.88
CA ILE A 195 -43.91 14.26 22.96
C ILE A 195 -45.33 14.61 23.42
N ARG A 196 -45.63 14.50 24.72
CA ARG A 196 -46.90 14.98 25.30
C ARG A 196 -47.17 16.44 24.94
N THR A 197 -46.16 17.29 25.12
CA THR A 197 -46.26 18.72 24.79
C THR A 197 -46.52 18.95 23.29
N MET A 198 -45.87 18.17 22.41
CA MET A 198 -46.10 18.24 20.97
C MET A 198 -47.53 17.80 20.60
N ILE A 199 -48.03 16.71 21.19
CA ILE A 199 -49.39 16.21 20.98
C ILE A 199 -50.40 17.27 21.45
N ALA A 200 -50.23 17.82 22.65
CA ALA A 200 -51.11 18.86 23.18
C ALA A 200 -51.13 20.13 22.31
N LYS A 201 -49.97 20.53 21.73
CA LYS A 201 -49.89 21.65 20.78
C LYS A 201 -50.60 21.36 19.45
N ARG A 202 -50.51 20.13 18.93
CA ARG A 202 -51.12 19.73 17.65
C ARG A 202 -52.60 19.33 17.74
N ALA A 203 -53.08 18.91 18.91
CA ALA A 203 -54.46 18.47 19.13
C ALA A 203 -55.52 19.58 18.89
N GLY A 204 -55.11 20.81 18.63
CA GLY A 204 -56.00 21.93 18.33
C GLY A 204 -56.68 22.50 19.59
N ALA A 205 -57.20 23.73 19.48
CA ALA A 205 -57.79 24.44 20.60
C ALA A 205 -59.07 23.76 21.15
N ILE A 206 -59.80 23.04 20.29
CA ILE A 206 -61.07 22.38 20.62
C ILE A 206 -60.85 21.22 21.60
N LEU A 207 -59.83 20.39 21.38
CA LEU A 207 -59.54 19.24 22.27
C LEU A 207 -58.99 19.67 23.63
N ARG A 208 -58.16 20.73 23.66
CA ARG A 208 -57.67 21.35 24.90
C ARG A 208 -58.78 21.87 25.81
N TRP A 209 -59.87 22.40 25.23
CA TRP A 209 -61.00 22.89 26.03
C TRP A 209 -61.78 21.75 26.72
N THR A 210 -61.73 20.54 26.15
CA THR A 210 -62.41 19.36 26.69
C THR A 210 -61.62 18.58 27.76
N GLY A 211 -60.34 18.93 27.99
CA GLY A 211 -59.45 18.21 28.92
C GLY A 211 -59.11 16.77 28.50
N LEU A 212 -59.33 16.44 27.22
CA LEU A 212 -59.05 15.12 26.63
C LEU A 212 -57.63 15.01 26.03
N ASP A 213 -56.88 16.11 26.02
CA ASP A 213 -55.50 16.17 25.50
C ASP A 213 -54.55 15.22 26.24
N GLU A 214 -54.63 15.19 27.57
CA GLU A 214 -53.79 14.30 28.39
C GLU A 214 -54.14 12.82 28.18
N LYS A 215 -55.44 12.50 28.07
CA LYS A 215 -55.91 11.13 27.79
C LYS A 215 -55.50 10.67 26.40
N LEU A 216 -55.58 11.54 25.40
CA LEU A 216 -55.11 11.25 24.05
C LEU A 216 -53.60 11.03 24.01
N ALA A 217 -52.82 11.91 24.65
CA ALA A 217 -51.38 11.77 24.71
C ALA A 217 -50.95 10.45 25.39
N ASN A 218 -51.59 10.10 26.51
CA ASN A 218 -51.41 8.80 27.17
C ASN A 218 -51.71 7.64 26.22
N ALA A 219 -52.90 7.62 25.60
CA ALA A 219 -53.31 6.53 24.73
C ALA A 219 -52.38 6.36 23.51
N VAL A 220 -51.90 7.46 22.93
CA VAL A 220 -50.95 7.43 21.81
C VAL A 220 -49.59 6.89 22.27
N LEU A 221 -49.07 7.37 23.39
CA LEU A 221 -47.79 6.91 23.93
C LEU A 221 -47.84 5.43 24.32
N ASP A 222 -48.89 5.01 25.01
CA ASP A 222 -49.09 3.62 25.42
C ASP A 222 -49.24 2.71 24.19
N GLY A 223 -49.98 3.16 23.17
CA GLY A 223 -50.09 2.46 21.89
C GLY A 223 -48.74 2.30 21.18
N LEU A 224 -47.95 3.37 21.11
CA LEU A 224 -46.61 3.34 20.50
C LEU A 224 -45.64 2.44 21.28
N ARG A 225 -45.67 2.49 22.62
CA ARG A 225 -44.88 1.63 23.49
C ARG A 225 -45.24 0.17 23.27
N LYS A 226 -46.53 -0.15 23.29
CA LYS A 226 -47.03 -1.50 23.06
C LYS A 226 -46.59 -2.02 21.69
N MET A 227 -46.75 -1.21 20.64
CA MET A 227 -46.34 -1.56 19.29
C MET A 227 -44.83 -1.82 19.19
N LEU A 228 -43.99 -0.99 19.83
CA LEU A 228 -42.53 -1.20 19.84
C LEU A 228 -42.13 -2.44 20.64
N ALA A 229 -42.82 -2.74 21.74
CA ALA A 229 -42.60 -3.94 22.53
C ALA A 229 -42.99 -5.20 21.73
N GLU A 230 -44.15 -5.21 21.08
CA GLU A 230 -44.60 -6.29 20.20
C GLU A 230 -43.61 -6.54 19.05
N MET A 231 -43.08 -5.47 18.43
CA MET A 231 -42.03 -5.59 17.42
C MET A 231 -40.70 -6.14 17.97
N ALA A 232 -40.37 -5.85 19.23
CA ALA A 232 -39.15 -6.36 19.86
C ALA A 232 -39.28 -7.84 20.24
N GLU A 233 -40.47 -8.27 20.66
CA GLU A 233 -40.76 -9.65 21.08
C GLU A 233 -41.00 -10.60 19.92
N ASP A 234 -41.65 -10.14 18.85
CA ASP A 234 -41.99 -10.96 17.68
C ASP A 234 -41.10 -10.60 16.46
N PRO A 235 -40.17 -11.50 16.07
CA PRO A 235 -39.35 -11.33 14.87
C PRO A 235 -40.13 -11.25 13.56
N ASP A 236 -41.32 -11.87 13.49
CA ASP A 236 -42.15 -11.96 12.30
C ASP A 236 -43.29 -10.91 12.29
N HIS A 237 -43.22 -9.91 13.18
CA HIS A 237 -44.21 -8.87 13.32
C HIS A 237 -44.44 -8.10 12.01
N ALA A 238 -45.71 -7.82 11.65
CA ALA A 238 -46.08 -7.21 10.38
C ALA A 238 -45.36 -5.88 10.08
N LEU A 239 -45.11 -5.05 11.09
CA LEU A 239 -44.36 -3.80 10.93
C LEU A 239 -42.86 -4.01 10.66
N ARG A 240 -42.27 -5.10 11.16
CA ARG A 240 -40.89 -5.48 10.81
C ARG A 240 -40.83 -5.88 9.35
N ALA A 241 -41.78 -6.70 8.89
CA ALA A 241 -41.90 -7.06 7.49
C ALA A 241 -42.06 -5.83 6.58
N LYS A 242 -42.84 -4.82 7.00
CA LYS A 242 -42.92 -3.53 6.28
C LYS A 242 -41.61 -2.74 6.29
N ALA A 243 -40.85 -2.76 7.37
CA ALA A 243 -39.53 -2.16 7.40
C ALA A 243 -38.57 -2.88 6.45
N GLU A 244 -38.59 -4.21 6.41
CA GLU A 244 -37.79 -5.03 5.50
C GLU A 244 -38.18 -4.80 4.02
N GLU A 245 -39.47 -4.71 3.70
CA GLU A 245 -39.95 -4.29 2.36
C GLU A 245 -39.39 -2.92 1.98
N GLY A 246 -39.39 -1.97 2.91
CA GLY A 246 -38.83 -0.63 2.72
C GLY A 246 -37.32 -0.65 2.47
N LEU A 247 -36.56 -1.47 3.22
CA LEU A 247 -35.12 -1.67 2.99
C LEU A 247 -34.85 -2.33 1.65
N ALA A 248 -35.67 -3.28 1.24
CA ALA A 248 -35.55 -3.94 -0.06
C ALA A 248 -35.82 -2.98 -1.21
N LYS A 249 -36.86 -2.14 -1.08
CA LYS A 249 -37.11 -1.08 -2.04
C LYS A 249 -35.94 -0.09 -2.09
N LEU A 250 -35.42 0.35 -0.94
CA LEU A 250 -34.27 1.24 -0.90
C LEU A 250 -33.03 0.61 -1.57
N ALA A 251 -32.74 -0.67 -1.32
CA ALA A 251 -31.64 -1.38 -1.97
C ALA A 251 -31.80 -1.43 -3.49
N HIS A 252 -33.03 -1.64 -3.97
CA HIS A 252 -33.35 -1.61 -5.38
C HIS A 252 -33.21 -0.22 -5.99
N ASP A 253 -33.79 0.81 -5.37
CA ASP A 253 -33.76 2.20 -5.82
C ASP A 253 -32.31 2.73 -5.87
N LEU A 254 -31.47 2.40 -4.88
CA LEU A 254 -30.05 2.75 -4.88
C LEU A 254 -29.29 2.20 -6.10
N GLN A 255 -29.72 1.04 -6.62
CA GLN A 255 -29.09 0.38 -7.77
C GLN A 255 -29.67 0.80 -9.12
N HIS A 256 -30.98 1.06 -9.19
CA HIS A 256 -31.68 1.18 -10.47
C HIS A 256 -32.43 2.51 -10.67
N ASP A 257 -32.72 3.26 -9.61
CA ASP A 257 -33.44 4.54 -9.71
C ASP A 257 -32.47 5.72 -9.88
N PRO A 258 -32.47 6.41 -11.03
CA PRO A 258 -31.62 7.57 -11.27
C PRO A 258 -31.88 8.73 -10.29
N GLU A 259 -33.11 8.91 -9.80
CA GLU A 259 -33.42 10.00 -8.86
C GLU A 259 -32.76 9.73 -7.50
N MET A 260 -32.88 8.50 -6.99
CA MET A 260 -32.19 8.07 -5.78
C MET A 260 -30.67 8.18 -5.91
N GLN A 261 -30.11 7.74 -7.03
CA GLN A 261 -28.66 7.85 -7.29
C GLN A 261 -28.19 9.32 -7.28
N ALA A 262 -28.96 10.22 -7.89
CA ALA A 262 -28.68 11.66 -7.87
C ALA A 262 -28.75 12.25 -6.45
N ARG A 263 -29.71 11.81 -5.63
CA ARG A 263 -29.80 12.23 -4.21
C ARG A 263 -28.57 11.77 -3.42
N VAL A 264 -28.12 10.53 -3.60
CA VAL A 264 -26.90 10.02 -2.95
C VAL A 264 -25.67 10.77 -3.42
N ALA A 265 -25.55 11.04 -4.72
CA ALA A 265 -24.44 11.81 -5.28
C ALA A 265 -24.38 13.23 -4.67
N LYS A 266 -25.54 13.89 -4.51
CA LYS A 266 -25.64 15.20 -3.87
C LYS A 266 -25.14 15.16 -2.42
N VAL A 267 -25.61 14.20 -1.62
CA VAL A 267 -25.18 14.03 -0.22
C VAL A 267 -23.67 13.74 -0.14
N ARG A 268 -23.15 12.87 -1.00
CA ARG A 268 -21.71 12.62 -1.12
C ARG A 268 -20.95 13.92 -1.38
N ASP A 269 -21.40 14.73 -2.33
CA ASP A 269 -20.71 15.95 -2.72
C ASP A 269 -20.77 17.04 -1.63
N GLU A 270 -21.89 17.14 -0.91
CA GLU A 270 -22.03 17.98 0.29
C GLU A 270 -21.06 17.54 1.41
N ILE A 271 -20.96 16.24 1.68
CA ILE A 271 -20.03 15.69 2.68
C ILE A 271 -18.58 15.98 2.27
N LEU A 272 -18.23 15.72 1.00
CA LEU A 272 -16.87 15.93 0.48
C LEU A 272 -16.49 17.41 0.34
N SER A 273 -17.47 18.32 0.26
CA SER A 273 -17.21 19.77 0.21
C SER A 273 -17.12 20.39 1.60
N ASN A 274 -17.58 19.69 2.65
CA ASN A 274 -17.56 20.21 4.02
C ASN A 274 -16.13 20.19 4.61
N PRO A 275 -15.55 21.37 4.94
CA PRO A 275 -14.20 21.46 5.49
C PRO A 275 -14.05 20.75 6.84
N ALA A 276 -15.14 20.65 7.63
CA ALA A 276 -15.12 19.96 8.93
C ALA A 276 -14.95 18.44 8.76
N VAL A 277 -15.59 17.85 7.73
CA VAL A 277 -15.45 16.43 7.41
C VAL A 277 -14.02 16.14 6.96
N MET A 278 -13.45 17.00 6.11
CA MET A 278 -12.06 16.85 5.68
C MET A 278 -11.08 16.94 6.87
N ARG A 279 -11.28 17.88 7.81
CA ARG A 279 -10.47 17.95 9.03
C ARG A 279 -10.65 16.72 9.93
N TRP A 280 -11.85 16.17 10.02
CA TRP A 280 -12.10 14.96 10.79
C TRP A 280 -11.40 13.73 10.19
N ILE A 281 -11.44 13.58 8.85
CA ILE A 281 -10.69 12.54 8.13
C ILE A 281 -9.18 12.69 8.39
N ASP A 282 -8.69 13.93 8.45
CA ASP A 282 -7.29 14.21 8.75
C ASP A 282 -6.91 13.74 10.17
N GLY A 283 -7.76 14.03 11.17
CA GLY A 283 -7.56 13.54 12.54
C GLY A 283 -7.61 12.01 12.66
N LEU A 284 -8.47 11.34 11.90
CA LEU A 284 -8.50 9.87 11.84
C LEU A 284 -7.23 9.29 11.23
N TRP A 285 -6.69 9.92 10.18
CA TRP A 285 -5.44 9.51 9.57
C TRP A 285 -4.26 9.63 10.53
N GLU A 286 -4.18 10.74 11.27
CA GLU A 286 -3.18 10.93 12.31
C GLU A 286 -3.31 9.91 13.44
N SER A 287 -4.53 9.62 13.87
CA SER A 287 -4.82 8.64 14.92
C SER A 287 -4.45 7.21 14.50
N ALA A 288 -4.80 6.81 13.28
CA ALA A 288 -4.44 5.51 12.73
C ALA A 288 -2.91 5.35 12.62
N ARG A 289 -2.21 6.41 12.21
CA ARG A 289 -0.74 6.41 12.18
C ARG A 289 -0.15 6.28 13.58
N ALA A 290 -0.64 7.06 14.54
CA ALA A 290 -0.16 7.02 15.92
C ALA A 290 -0.22 5.59 16.49
N CYS A 291 -1.31 4.87 16.19
CA CYS A 291 -1.52 3.48 16.57
C CYS A 291 -0.53 2.49 15.90
N ILE A 292 -0.06 2.78 14.68
CA ILE A 292 0.89 1.93 13.94
C ILE A 292 2.35 2.26 14.30
N SER A 293 2.61 3.48 14.76
CA SER A 293 3.95 3.94 15.12
C SER A 293 4.33 3.75 16.60
N GLY A 294 3.35 3.42 17.46
CA GLY A 294 3.55 3.02 18.86
C GLY A 294 3.63 1.51 19.00
#